data_AF-A0A3N5NNE4-F1
#
_entry.id   AF-A0A3N5NNE4-F1
#
_cell.length_a   1.000
_cell.length_b   1.000
_cell.length_c   1.000
_cell.angle_alpha   90.00
_cell.angle_beta   90.00
_cell.angle_gamma   90.00
#
_symmetry.space_group_name_H-M   'P 1'
#
loop_
_entity.id
_entity.type
_entity.pdbx_description
1 polymer ?
#
loop_
_entity_poly.entity_id
_entity_poly.type
_entity_poly.pdbx_seq_one_letter_code
_entity_poly.pdbx_strand_id
1 'polypeptide(L)' 'MFTGRRESPLLFYAVRHLIDSLGPVTAEATKTQVSFGTVRKFAWVWLPQLWITTKSDSSITVTFVL' A
#
# COMPACT_ATOMS: atom_id res chain seq x y z
N MET A 1 -8.70 -1.20 -6.11
CA MET A 1 -7.98 -0.05 -5.53
C MET A 1 -7.39 0.88 -6.59
N PHE A 2 -6.55 0.40 -7.52
CA PHE A 2 -5.79 1.27 -8.43
C PHE A 2 -6.43 1.56 -9.80
N THR A 3 -7.72 1.31 -9.98
CA THR A 3 -8.40 1.50 -11.27
C THR A 3 -8.23 2.94 -11.76
N GLY A 4 -7.78 3.12 -13.02
CA GLY A 4 -7.52 4.43 -13.62
C GLY A 4 -6.18 5.07 -13.25
N ARG A 5 -5.33 4.42 -12.45
CA ARG A 5 -4.03 4.96 -11.99
C ARG A 5 -2.88 4.17 -12.59
N ARG A 6 -2.05 4.82 -13.42
CA ARG A 6 -0.91 4.16 -14.07
C ARG A 6 0.30 4.00 -13.15
N GLU A 7 0.58 4.99 -12.31
CA GLU A 7 1.83 5.06 -11.55
C GLU A 7 1.72 4.51 -10.12
N SER A 8 0.58 4.68 -9.44
CA SER A 8 0.39 4.12 -8.09
C SER A 8 0.60 2.61 -7.97
N PRO A 9 0.20 1.77 -8.96
CA PRO A 9 0.55 0.35 -8.94
C PRO A 9 2.05 0.10 -8.90
N LEU A 10 2.85 0.88 -9.63
CA LEU A 10 4.31 0.71 -9.67
C LEU A 10 4.93 1.00 -8.30
N LEU A 11 4.49 2.07 -7.64
CA LEU A 11 4.91 2.38 -6.28
C LEU A 11 4.47 1.30 -5.29
N PHE A 12 3.24 0.79 -5.43
CA PHE A 12 2.75 -0.30 -4.61
C PHE A 12 3.62 -1.54 -4.76
N TYR A 13 3.99 -1.93 -5.98
CA TYR A 13 4.87 -3.08 -6.22
C TYR A 13 6.28 -2.87 -5.66
N ALA A 14 6.82 -1.66 -5.72
CA ALA A 14 8.10 -1.34 -5.09
C ALA A 14 8.05 -1.49 -3.56
N VAL A 15 6.99 -0.98 -2.92
CA VAL A 15 6.77 -1.14 -1.47
C VAL A 15 6.55 -2.62 -1.12
N ARG A 16 5.76 -3.34 -1.91
CA ARG A 16 5.52 -4.78 -1.74
C ARG A 16 6.83 -5.56 -1.77
N HIS A 17 7.70 -5.29 -2.76
CA HIS A 17 8.98 -5.96 -2.90
C HIS A 17 9.89 -5.73 -1.69
N LEU A 18 9.92 -4.49 -1.18
CA LEU A 18 10.66 -4.17 0.03
C LEU A 18 10.10 -4.92 1.25
N ILE A 19 8.77 -4.98 1.40
CA ILE A 19 8.14 -5.70 2.52
C ILE A 19 8.41 -7.21 2.43
N ASP A 20 8.33 -7.79 1.23
CA ASP A 20 8.62 -9.22 1.01
C ASP A 20 10.08 -9.58 1.36
N SER A 21 11.01 -8.61 1.26
CA SER A 21 12.41 -8.83 1.65
C SER A 21 12.61 -9.01 3.16
N LEU A 22 11.60 -8.68 3.99
CA LEU A 22 11.63 -8.85 5.44
C LEU A 22 11.38 -10.31 5.87
N GLY A 23 11.00 -11.18 4.94
CA GLY A 23 10.67 -12.59 5.19
C GLY A 23 9.22 -12.93 4.85
N PRO A 24 8.68 -14.05 5.38
CA PRO A 24 7.31 -14.47 5.08
C PRO A 24 6.27 -13.45 5.58
N VAL A 25 5.73 -12.66 4.65
CA VAL A 25 4.69 -11.66 4.91
C VAL A 25 3.44 -11.98 4.10
N THR A 26 2.29 -11.90 4.75
CA THR A 26 0.97 -11.99 4.12
C THR A 26 0.50 -10.59 3.71
N ALA A 27 -0.19 -10.51 2.58
CA ALA A 27 -0.82 -9.28 2.12
C ALA A 27 -2.32 -9.52 1.95
N GLU A 28 -3.13 -8.61 2.49
CA GLU A 28 -4.58 -8.70 2.44
C GLU A 28 -5.14 -7.39 1.89
N ALA A 29 -5.90 -7.48 0.79
CA ALA A 29 -6.47 -6.32 0.11
C ALA A 29 -7.93 -6.13 0.51
N THR A 30 -8.29 -4.90 0.89
CA THR A 30 -9.68 -4.47 1.04
C THR A 30 -10.02 -3.43 -0.04
N LYS A 31 -11.20 -2.81 0.07
CA LYS A 31 -11.66 -1.79 -0.90
C LYS A 31 -10.69 -0.61 -1.01
N THR A 32 -10.12 -0.16 0.11
CA THR A 32 -9.42 1.12 0.23
C THR A 32 -7.96 1.01 0.66
N GLN A 33 -7.49 -0.19 1.02
CA GLN A 33 -6.13 -0.39 1.49
C GLN A 33 -5.65 -1.83 1.29
N VAL A 34 -4.33 -2.01 1.32
CA VAL A 34 -3.67 -3.31 1.44
C VAL A 34 -2.95 -3.32 2.77
N SER A 35 -3.20 -4.32 3.60
CA SER A 35 -2.46 -4.54 4.85
C SER A 35 -1.44 -5.66 4.70
N PHE A 36 -0.32 -5.51 5.40
CA PHE A 36 0.77 -6.47 5.46
C PHE A 36 0.99 -6.94 6.89
N GLY A 37 1.25 -8.24 7.06
CA GLY A 37 1.42 -8.82 8.38
C GLY A 37 2.08 -10.20 8.39
N THR A 38 2.60 -10.54 9.56
CA THR A 38 2.99 -11.91 9.91
C THR A 38 1.90 -12.51 10.81
N VAL A 39 2.17 -12.68 12.11
CA VAL A 39 1.16 -12.95 13.14
C VAL A 39 0.28 -11.72 13.40
N ARG A 40 0.86 -10.52 13.23
CA ARG A 40 0.16 -9.23 13.39
C ARG A 40 0.38 -8.36 12.16
N LYS A 41 -0.59 -7.49 11.86
CA LYS A 41 -0.48 -6.47 10.81
C LYS A 41 0.47 -5.38 11.29
N PHE A 42 1.43 -5.00 10.45
CA PHE A 42 2.46 -4.00 10.78
C PHE A 42 2.59 -2.91 9.73
N ALA A 43 2.07 -3.09 8.52
CA ALA A 43 2.08 -2.06 7.49
C ALA A 43 0.77 -1.99 6.69
N TRP A 44 0.45 -0.80 6.20
CA TRP A 44 -0.71 -0.54 5.36
C TRP A 44 -0.33 0.37 4.20
N VAL A 45 -0.79 0.02 3.00
CA VAL A 45 -0.71 0.89 1.83
C VAL A 45 -2.11 1.34 1.45
N TRP A 46 -2.30 2.65 1.31
CA TRP A 46 -3.55 3.22 0.85
C TRP A 46 -3.38 4.38 -0.13
N LEU A 47 -4.46 4.76 -0.82
CA LEU A 47 -4.46 5.83 -1.81
C LEU A 47 -4.91 7.14 -1.15
N PRO A 48 -4.04 8.16 -1.02
CA PRO A 48 -4.41 9.41 -0.35
C PRO A 48 -5.55 10.15 -1.06
N GLN A 49 -5.72 9.95 -2.36
CA GLN A 49 -6.71 10.61 -3.20
C GLN A 49 -8.15 10.20 -2.85
N LEU A 50 -8.33 9.13 -2.07
CA LEU A 50 -9.65 8.80 -1.52
C LEU A 50 -10.15 9.91 -0.58
N TRP A 51 -9.25 10.61 0.11
CA TRP A 51 -9.58 11.60 1.14
C TRP A 51 -8.91 12.97 0.96
N ILE A 52 -7.88 13.07 0.11
CA ILE A 52 -7.10 14.28 -0.13
C ILE A 52 -7.09 14.57 -1.63
N THR A 53 -7.91 15.51 -2.07
CA THR A 53 -8.14 15.85 -3.48
C THR A 53 -6.96 16.51 -4.17
N THR A 54 -6.00 17.07 -3.42
CA THR A 54 -4.83 17.77 -3.98
C THR A 54 -3.62 16.86 -4.23
N LYS A 55 -3.73 15.56 -3.93
CA LYS A 55 -2.60 14.63 -4.09
C LYS A 55 -2.54 14.09 -5.52
N SER A 56 -1.31 14.04 -6.06
CA SER A 56 -1.04 13.48 -7.38
C SER A 56 -1.62 12.08 -7.51
N ASP A 57 -2.16 11.74 -8.68
CA ASP A 57 -2.69 10.42 -8.96
C ASP A 57 -1.68 9.28 -8.88
N SER A 58 -0.40 9.64 -8.81
CA SER A 58 0.73 8.72 -8.62
C SER A 58 1.03 8.43 -7.16
N SER A 59 0.50 9.17 -6.20
CA SER A 59 0.84 9.01 -4.78
C SER A 59 0.25 7.73 -4.16
N ILE A 60 1.01 7.11 -3.24
CA ILE A 60 0.54 6.12 -2.28
C ILE A 60 0.95 6.57 -0.87
N THR A 61 0.18 6.18 0.14
CA THR A 61 0.56 6.34 1.55
C THR A 61 0.99 5.00 2.11
N VAL A 62 2.08 4.99 2.87
CA VAL A 62 2.53 3.82 3.63
C VAL A 62 2.51 4.17 5.11
N THR A 63 1.82 3.36 5.91
CA THR A 63 1.82 3.46 7.37
C THR A 63 2.53 2.24 7.93
N PHE A 64 3.42 2.43 8.90
CA PHE A 64 4.06 1.36 9.67
C PHE A 64 3.67 1.50 11.15
N VAL A 65 3.51 0.37 11.82
CA VAL A 65 3.41 0.29 13.27
C VAL A 65 4.57 -0.57 13.74
N LEU A 66 5.47 0.05 14.52
CA LEU A 66 6.58 -0.60 15.21
C LEU A 66 6.09 -1.23 16.52
#